data_AF-A0A293MP69-F1
#
_entry.id   AF-A0A293MP69-F1
#
_cell.length_a   1.000
_cell.length_b   1.000
_cell.length_c   1.000
_cell.angle_alpha   90.00
_cell.angle_beta   90.00
_cell.angle_gamma   90.00
#
_symmetry.space_group_name_H-M   'P 1'
#
loop_
_entity.id
_entity.type
_entity.pdbx_description
1 polymer ?
#
loop_
_entity_poly.entity_id
_entity_poly.type
_entity_poly.pdbx_seq_one_letter_code
_entity_poly.pdbx_strand_id
1 'polypeptide(L)'
;MEIEDFPFEVLTTEEIVQHMIDCIREVNNVVEIPPTTTRILLNHFKWDKEKLYERYYDGDQERLFKEAHVVSPYKKASTKPQRKSVTGRPMALGMEECEICLRDL
;
A
#
# COMPACT_ATOMS: atom_id res chain seq x y z
N MET A 1 36.05 16.40 30.56
CA MET A 1 35.00 15.51 30.06
C MET A 1 35.30 15.34 28.59
N GLU A 2 36.03 14.29 28.26
CA GLU A 2 36.35 13.96 26.87
C GLU A 2 35.01 13.57 26.21
N ILE A 3 34.64 14.33 25.19
CA ILE A 3 33.48 14.00 24.36
C ILE A 3 33.94 12.78 23.57
N GLU A 4 33.49 11.60 23.97
CA GLU A 4 33.65 10.40 23.15
C GLU A 4 33.08 10.72 21.77
N ASP A 5 33.91 10.63 20.73
CA ASP A 5 33.52 10.84 19.34
C ASP A 5 32.51 9.73 18.97
N PHE A 6 31.21 9.98 19.16
CA PHE A 6 30.15 9.09 18.75
C PHE A 6 29.91 9.28 17.24
N PRO A 7 30.30 8.31 16.39
CA PRO A 7 30.08 8.46 14.96
C PRO A 7 28.57 8.50 14.67
N PHE A 8 28.18 9.46 13.84
CA PHE A 8 26.82 9.57 13.33
C PHE A 8 26.85 9.84 11.81
N GLU A 9 25.75 9.50 11.16
CA GLU A 9 25.52 9.75 9.75
C GLU A 9 24.26 10.60 9.60
N VAL A 10 24.29 11.57 8.70
CA VAL A 10 23.13 12.42 8.39
C VAL A 10 22.55 11.94 7.08
N LEU A 11 21.27 11.56 7.10
CA LEU A 11 20.53 11.13 5.93
C LEU A 11 19.50 12.17 5.50
N THR A 12 19.34 12.30 4.19
CA THR A 12 18.25 13.03 3.55
C THR A 12 16.94 12.23 3.61
N THR A 13 15.83 12.90 3.32
CA THR A 13 14.52 12.27 3.15
C THR A 13 14.52 11.21 2.05
N GLU A 14 15.21 11.46 0.94
CA GLU A 14 15.32 10.52 -0.18
C GLU A 14 16.10 9.26 0.22
N GLU A 15 17.20 9.40 0.97
CA GLU A 15 18.00 8.26 1.44
C GLU A 15 17.20 7.36 2.40
N ILE A 16 16.48 7.95 3.37
CA ILE A 16 15.65 7.15 4.28
C ILE A 16 14.46 6.50 3.57
N VAL A 17 13.87 7.17 2.57
CA VAL A 17 12.82 6.58 1.73
C VAL A 17 13.39 5.44 0.87
N GLN A 18 14.62 5.55 0.38
CA GLN A 18 15.27 4.47 -0.37
C GLN A 18 15.49 3.24 0.52
N HIS A 19 15.97 3.42 1.75
CA HIS A 19 16.08 2.32 2.73
C HIS A 19 14.73 1.66 3.02
N MET A 20 13.67 2.46 3.13
CA MET A 20 12.31 1.96 3.29
C MET A 20 11.87 1.10 2.09
N ILE A 21 12.11 1.57 0.86
CA ILE A 21 11.78 0.86 -0.38
C ILE A 21 12.54 -0.46 -0.47
N ASP A 22 13.83 -0.46 -0.13
CA ASP A 22 14.66 -1.66 -0.15
C ASP A 22 14.16 -2.72 0.83
N CYS A 23 13.80 -2.31 2.05
CA CYS A 23 13.18 -3.17 3.05
C CYS A 23 11.83 -3.74 2.57
N ILE A 24 10.98 -2.91 1.96
CA ILE A 24 9.71 -3.35 1.37
C ILE A 24 9.95 -4.39 0.28
N ARG A 25 10.90 -4.15 -0.62
CA ARG A 25 11.23 -5.05 -1.74
C ARG A 25 11.73 -6.41 -1.24
N GLU A 26 12.59 -6.41 -0.23
CA GLU A 26 13.08 -7.64 0.40
C GLU A 26 11.94 -8.48 0.96
N VAL A 27 11.02 -7.86 1.70
CA VAL A 27 9.83 -8.52 2.24
C VAL A 27 8.92 -9.01 1.12
N ASN A 28 8.79 -8.24 0.06
CA ASN A 28 7.92 -8.58 -1.07
C ASN A 28 8.38 -9.81 -1.86
N ASN A 29 9.67 -10.14 -1.83
CA ASN A 29 10.18 -11.39 -2.41
C ASN A 29 9.62 -12.64 -1.71
N VAL A 30 9.05 -12.49 -0.50
CA VAL A 30 8.45 -13.59 0.27
C VAL A 30 6.93 -13.56 0.22
N VAL A 31 6.29 -12.40 0.34
CA VAL A 31 4.81 -12.30 0.47
C VAL A 31 4.08 -12.00 -0.84
N GLU A 32 4.78 -11.49 -1.85
CA GLU A 32 4.24 -11.22 -3.20
C GLU A 32 2.92 -10.41 -3.24
N ILE A 33 2.81 -9.36 -2.42
CA ILE A 33 1.66 -8.44 -2.42
C ILE A 33 2.02 -7.04 -2.95
N PRO A 34 1.07 -6.13 -3.20
CA PRO A 34 1.41 -4.78 -3.66
C PRO A 34 2.31 -4.05 -2.64
N PRO A 35 3.35 -3.32 -3.08
CA PRO A 35 4.32 -2.67 -2.18
C PRO A 35 3.68 -1.72 -1.16
N THR A 36 2.62 -1.01 -1.54
CA THR A 36 1.87 -0.14 -0.63
C THR A 36 1.22 -0.93 0.51
N THR A 37 0.70 -2.13 0.22
CA THR A 37 0.13 -3.02 1.23
C THR A 37 1.24 -3.52 2.16
N THR A 38 2.37 -3.98 1.61
CA THR A 38 3.54 -4.41 2.38
C THR A 38 4.04 -3.32 3.33
N ARG A 39 4.13 -2.08 2.86
CA ARG A 39 4.50 -0.91 3.68
C ARG A 39 3.57 -0.71 4.87
N ILE A 40 2.25 -0.82 4.66
CA ILE A 40 1.25 -0.66 5.72
C ILE A 40 1.38 -1.78 6.76
N LEU A 41 1.56 -3.02 6.30
CA LEU A 41 1.75 -4.17 7.19
C LEU A 41 3.05 -4.07 8.00
N LEU A 42 4.16 -3.71 7.35
CA LEU A 42 5.43 -3.46 8.05
C LEU A 42 5.27 -2.38 9.10
N ASN A 43 4.61 -1.26 8.77
CA ASN A 43 4.34 -0.21 9.74
C ASN A 43 3.48 -0.70 10.92
N HIS A 44 2.44 -1.52 10.66
CA HIS A 44 1.62 -2.13 11.72
C HIS A 44 2.44 -2.98 12.69
N PHE A 45 3.44 -3.71 12.18
CA PHE A 45 4.39 -4.48 12.99
C PHE A 45 5.63 -3.71 13.42
N LYS A 46 5.63 -2.38 13.31
CA LYS A 46 6.78 -1.53 13.70
C LYS A 46 8.09 -1.93 13.00
N TRP A 47 7.98 -2.34 11.74
CA TRP A 47 9.06 -2.80 10.87
C TRP A 47 9.71 -4.14 11.28
N ASP A 48 9.05 -4.93 12.14
CA ASP A 48 9.45 -6.29 12.45
C ASP A 48 9.05 -7.27 11.33
N LYS A 49 10.04 -7.67 10.52
CA LYS A 49 9.85 -8.56 9.37
C LYS A 49 9.46 -9.97 9.80
N GLU A 50 10.05 -10.49 10.86
CA GLU A 50 9.83 -11.86 11.32
C GLU A 50 8.39 -12.01 11.83
N LYS A 51 7.94 -11.05 12.63
CA LYS A 51 6.56 -11.03 13.13
C LYS A 51 5.54 -10.88 12.00
N LEU A 52 5.87 -10.11 10.96
CA LEU A 52 5.04 -10.03 9.76
C LEU A 52 4.93 -11.41 9.10
N TYR A 53 6.05 -12.12 8.87
CA TYR A 53 6.03 -13.44 8.25
C TYR A 53 5.25 -14.47 9.08
N GLU A 54 5.46 -14.50 10.39
CA GLU A 54 4.71 -15.38 11.31
C GLU A 54 3.20 -15.15 11.17
N ARG A 55 2.75 -13.90 11.25
CA ARG A 55 1.34 -13.54 11.17
C ARG A 55 0.76 -13.66 9.76
N TYR A 56 1.58 -13.56 8.73
CA TYR A 56 1.15 -13.70 7.35
C TYR A 56 0.94 -15.18 6.96
N TYR A 57 1.69 -16.10 7.57
CA TYR A 57 1.63 -17.54 7.32
C TYR A 57 0.93 -18.36 8.42
N ASP A 58 0.33 -17.72 9.43
CA ASP A 58 -0.40 -18.40 10.53
C ASP A 58 -1.78 -18.97 10.13
N GLY A 59 -2.28 -18.61 8.95
CA GLY A 59 -3.54 -19.10 8.38
C GLY A 59 -4.72 -18.11 8.39
N ASP A 60 -4.64 -16.96 9.08
CA ASP A 60 -5.74 -15.96 9.14
C ASP A 60 -5.32 -14.60 8.56
N GLN A 61 -5.02 -14.59 7.26
CA GLN A 61 -4.61 -13.38 6.53
C GLN A 61 -5.71 -12.32 6.48
N GLU A 62 -7.00 -12.71 6.46
CA GLU A 62 -8.09 -11.75 6.41
C GLU A 62 -8.16 -10.90 7.69
N ARG A 63 -7.97 -11.54 8.85
CA ARG A 63 -7.84 -10.84 10.12
C ARG A 63 -6.62 -9.93 10.15
N LEU A 64 -5.46 -10.38 9.67
CA LEU A 64 -4.26 -9.56 9.55
C LEU A 64 -4.55 -8.26 8.77
N PHE A 65 -5.11 -8.37 7.57
CA PHE A 65 -5.41 -7.20 6.74
C PHE A 65 -6.44 -6.28 7.42
N LYS A 66 -7.44 -6.84 8.10
CA LYS A 66 -8.45 -6.07 8.85
C LYS A 66 -7.86 -5.33 10.04
N GLU A 67 -7.01 -5.97 10.85
CA GLU A 67 -6.32 -5.36 12.00
C GLU A 67 -5.35 -4.25 11.55
N ALA A 68 -4.74 -4.41 10.38
CA ALA A 68 -3.89 -3.38 9.76
C ALA A 68 -4.67 -2.30 8.98
N HIS A 69 -6.02 -2.36 8.98
CA HIS A 69 -6.90 -1.44 8.25
C HIS A 69 -6.58 -1.34 6.74
N VAL A 70 -6.12 -2.44 6.14
CA VAL A 70 -5.82 -2.50 4.70
C VAL A 70 -6.78 -3.47 4.02
N VAL A 71 -7.22 -3.12 2.81
CA VAL A 71 -8.04 -4.03 2.02
C VAL A 71 -7.13 -5.14 1.50
N SER A 72 -7.53 -6.40 1.73
CA SER A 72 -6.79 -7.54 1.21
C SER A 72 -6.63 -7.42 -0.32
N PRO A 73 -5.40 -7.57 -0.86
CA PRO A 73 -5.15 -7.46 -2.30
C PRO A 73 -5.83 -8.60 -3.08
N TYR A 74 -6.22 -9.68 -2.42
CA TYR A 74 -6.90 -10.83 -3.04
C TYR A 74 -8.42 -10.63 -3.14
N LYS A 75 -8.99 -9.63 -2.45
CA LYS A 75 -10.41 -9.29 -2.63
C LYS A 75 -10.57 -8.64 -4.00
N LYS A 76 -11.13 -9.40 -4.95
CA LYS A 76 -11.62 -8.84 -6.22
C LYS A 76 -12.54 -7.67 -5.89
N ALA A 77 -12.28 -6.51 -6.49
CA ALA A 77 -13.21 -5.38 -6.42
C ALA A 77 -14.59 -5.90 -6.80
N SER A 78 -15.51 -5.94 -5.83
CA SER A 78 -16.87 -6.40 -6.09
C SER A 78 -17.45 -5.44 -7.11
N THR A 79 -17.60 -5.90 -8.35
CA THR A 79 -18.31 -5.22 -9.43
C THR A 79 -19.80 -5.20 -9.09
N LYS A 80 -20.17 -4.52 -8.00
CA LYS A 80 -21.56 -4.09 -7.86
C LYS A 80 -21.77 -3.11 -9.00
N PRO A 81 -22.71 -3.37 -9.93
CA PRO A 81 -23.00 -2.41 -10.97
C PRO A 81 -23.40 -1.12 -10.26
N GLN A 82 -22.55 -0.10 -10.34
CA GLN A 82 -22.96 1.22 -9.91
C GLN A 82 -24.24 1.53 -10.69
N ARG A 83 -25.26 1.98 -9.95
CA ARG A 83 -26.50 2.44 -10.53
C ARG A 83 -26.13 3.58 -11.48
N LYS A 84 -26.02 3.29 -12.77
CA LYS A 84 -26.01 4.30 -13.82
C LYS A 84 -27.33 5.04 -13.65
N SER A 85 -27.30 6.25 -13.08
CA SER A 85 -28.45 7.14 -13.15
C SER A 85 -28.58 7.56 -14.61
N VAL A 86 -29.34 6.76 -15.35
CA VAL A 86 -29.72 7.02 -16.74
C VAL A 86 -30.73 8.17 -16.71
N THR A 87 -30.25 9.38 -16.86
CA THR A 87 -31.04 10.49 -17.42
C THR A 87 -30.34 10.99 -18.68
N GLY A 88 -30.56 10.23 -19.76
CA GLY A 88 -30.64 10.68 -21.14
C GLY A 88 -29.49 11.52 -21.72
N ARG A 89 -28.52 10.85 -22.36
CA ARG A 89 -27.95 11.28 -23.64
C ARG A 89 -27.36 10.05 -24.37
N PRO A 90 -27.57 9.89 -25.68
CA PRO A 90 -26.98 8.78 -26.41
C PRO A 90 -25.47 8.99 -26.49
N MET A 91 -24.70 7.96 -26.13
CA MET A 91 -23.25 7.89 -26.27
C MET A 91 -22.86 8.16 -27.73
N ALA A 92 -22.34 9.36 -27.99
CA ALA A 92 -21.43 9.58 -29.10
C ALA A 92 -20.02 9.21 -28.61
N LEU A 93 -19.28 8.54 -29.48
CA LEU A 93 -17.93 8.04 -29.25
C LEU A 93 -17.01 9.13 -28.68
N GLY A 94 -16.33 8.85 -27.56
CA GLY A 94 -14.88 9.07 -27.55
C GLY A 94 -14.23 9.88 -26.45
N MET A 95 -14.91 10.44 -25.43
CA MET A 95 -14.22 11.03 -24.27
C MET A 95 -15.01 10.75 -22.99
N GLU A 96 -14.33 10.21 -21.98
CA GLU A 96 -14.85 10.09 -20.61
C GLU A 96 -14.61 11.42 -19.89
N GLU A 97 -15.63 11.98 -19.25
CA GLU A 97 -15.48 13.18 -18.42
C GLU A 97 -14.95 12.78 -17.04
N CYS A 98 -13.94 13.50 -16.53
CA CYS A 98 -13.41 13.27 -15.19
C CYS A 98 -14.49 13.53 -14.12
N GLU A 99 -14.83 12.55 -13.27
CA GLU A 99 -15.85 12.73 -12.21
C GLU A 99 -15.45 13.69 -11.07
N ILE A 100 -14.19 14.13 -11.05
CA ILE A 100 -13.68 15.09 -10.05
C ILE A 100 -13.77 16.53 -10.57
N CYS A 101 -13.30 16.76 -11.80
CA CYS A 101 -13.18 18.12 -12.35
C CYS A 101 -14.10 18.41 -13.55
N LEU A 102 -14.85 17.40 -14.02
CA LEU A 102 -15.80 17.45 -15.14
C LEU A 102 -15.19 18.01 -16.44
N ARG A 103 -13.91 17.67 -16.68
CA ARG A 103 -13.21 17.96 -17.94
C ARG A 103 -13.02 16.66 -18.71
N ASP A 104 -13.03 16.76 -20.04
CA ASP A 104 -12.73 15.63 -20.92
C ASP A 104 -11.31 15.09 -20.66
N LEU A 105 -11.18 13.77 -20.58
CA LEU A 105 -9.91 13.04 -20.39
C LEU A 105 -9.18 12.79 -21.71
#